data_AF-A0A535WYV5-F1
#
_entry.id   AF-A0A535WYV5-F1
#
_cell.length_a   1.000
_cell.length_b   1.000
_cell.length_c   1.000
_cell.angle_alpha   90.00
_cell.angle_beta   90.00
_cell.angle_gamma   90.00
#
_symmetry.space_group_name_H-M   'P 1'
#
loop_
_entity.id
_entity.type
_entity.pdbx_description
1 polymer ?
#
loop_
_entity_poly.entity_id
_entity_poly.type
_entity_poly.pdbx_seq_one_letter_code
_entity_poly.pdbx_strand_id
1 'polypeptide(L)'
;MKIRSGSVEEGYENVSLGRRAAKNVTEVLQASKLVMVIEEQTQGSLAERMPEAGTYFIRHQEPKAEGLPLMRVDDFAGDVSERSGMQGLEIADDVTMVCCPDVMANGGTALDKDAIKAVQLKMIALCENLGDRVAIIDAPPDLTPQQVSDW
;
A
#
# COMPACT_ATOMS: atom_id res chain seq x y z
N MET A 1 -2.90 -8.60 -33.19
CA MET A 1 -2.41 -7.62 -32.20
C MET A 1 -1.68 -8.37 -31.10
N LYS A 2 -0.54 -7.85 -30.65
CA LYS A 2 0.23 -8.43 -29.54
C LYS A 2 0.43 -7.36 -28.46
N ILE A 3 0.30 -7.75 -27.22
CA ILE A 3 0.41 -6.87 -26.06
C ILE A 3 1.38 -7.53 -25.09
N ARG A 4 2.38 -6.79 -24.61
CA ARG A 4 3.39 -7.32 -23.71
C ARG A 4 3.61 -6.37 -22.54
N SER A 5 3.63 -6.93 -21.34
CA SER A 5 4.06 -6.25 -20.12
C SER A 5 5.01 -7.17 -19.35
N GLY A 6 6.28 -6.79 -19.26
CA GLY A 6 7.32 -7.64 -18.66
C GLY A 6 7.39 -9.02 -19.31
N SER A 7 7.12 -10.06 -18.52
CA SER A 7 7.12 -11.48 -18.95
C SER A 7 5.76 -11.99 -19.45
N VAL A 8 4.69 -11.19 -19.35
CA VAL A 8 3.35 -11.59 -19.78
C VAL A 8 3.09 -11.07 -21.20
N GLU A 9 2.73 -11.97 -22.11
CA GLU A 9 2.36 -11.66 -23.50
C GLU A 9 0.92 -12.15 -23.79
N GLU A 10 0.09 -11.26 -24.34
CA GLU A 10 -1.25 -11.57 -24.83
C GLU A 10 -1.30 -11.40 -26.36
N GLY A 11 -1.80 -12.41 -27.05
CA GLY A 11 -1.90 -12.45 -28.50
C GLY A 11 -3.35 -12.56 -28.97
N TYR A 12 -3.76 -11.64 -29.85
CA TYR A 12 -5.11 -11.59 -30.40
C TYR A 12 -5.07 -11.62 -31.93
N GLU A 13 -5.70 -12.63 -32.52
CA GLU A 13 -5.74 -12.83 -33.98
C GLU A 13 -6.97 -12.22 -34.63
N ASN A 14 -6.81 -11.77 -35.88
CA ASN A 14 -7.90 -11.28 -36.72
C ASN A 14 -8.69 -10.10 -36.12
N VAL A 15 -7.99 -9.23 -35.38
CA VAL A 15 -8.57 -8.03 -34.76
C VAL A 15 -8.73 -6.93 -35.81
N SER A 16 -9.86 -6.23 -35.77
CA SER A 16 -10.20 -5.13 -36.67
C SER A 16 -10.51 -3.84 -35.91
N LEU A 17 -10.21 -2.70 -36.54
CA LEU A 17 -10.54 -1.37 -36.05
C LEU A 17 -11.90 -0.86 -36.58
N GLY A 18 -12.58 -1.65 -37.43
CA GLY A 18 -13.85 -1.27 -38.02
C GLY A 18 -15.01 -1.36 -37.03
N ARG A 19 -15.82 -0.30 -36.94
CA ARG A 19 -16.96 -0.18 -35.99
C ARG A 19 -18.03 -1.28 -36.11
N ARG A 20 -18.10 -1.97 -37.26
CA ARG A 20 -19.04 -3.08 -37.53
C ARG A 20 -18.31 -4.40 -37.85
N ALA A 21 -17.02 -4.49 -37.54
CA ALA A 21 -16.28 -5.72 -37.77
C ALA A 21 -16.62 -6.76 -36.71
N ALA A 22 -16.75 -8.03 -37.12
CA ALA A 22 -17.10 -9.15 -36.22
C ALA A 22 -16.06 -9.43 -35.11
N LYS A 23 -14.87 -8.82 -35.20
CA LYS A 23 -13.79 -8.89 -34.20
C LYS A 23 -13.23 -7.50 -33.95
N ASN A 24 -14.05 -6.60 -33.41
CA ASN A 24 -13.61 -5.26 -33.10
C ASN A 24 -12.58 -5.27 -31.94
N VAL A 25 -11.54 -4.44 -32.04
CA VAL A 25 -10.48 -4.31 -31.04
C VAL A 25 -11.01 -4.01 -29.63
N THR A 26 -12.05 -3.19 -29.48
CA THR A 26 -12.57 -2.84 -28.16
C THR A 26 -13.28 -4.02 -27.51
N GLU A 27 -13.98 -4.84 -28.29
CA GLU A 27 -14.68 -6.04 -27.81
C GLU A 27 -13.69 -7.16 -27.46
N VAL A 28 -12.72 -7.41 -28.35
CA VAL A 28 -11.72 -8.46 -28.13
C VAL A 28 -10.84 -8.17 -26.92
N LEU A 29 -10.51 -6.89 -26.68
CA LEU A 29 -9.65 -6.49 -25.56
C LEU A 29 -10.39 -6.27 -24.23
N GLN A 30 -11.72 -6.45 -24.17
CA GLN A 30 -12.41 -6.56 -22.87
C GLN A 30 -11.91 -7.74 -22.04
N ALA A 31 -11.41 -8.79 -22.69
CA ALA A 31 -10.82 -9.95 -22.03
C ALA A 31 -9.32 -9.80 -21.70
N SER A 32 -8.69 -8.67 -22.08
CA SER A 32 -7.27 -8.43 -21.79
C SER A 32 -7.07 -8.11 -20.31
N LYS A 33 -6.01 -8.66 -19.72
CA LYS A 33 -5.61 -8.35 -18.34
C LYS A 33 -4.56 -7.26 -18.26
N LEU A 34 -3.96 -6.90 -19.41
CA LEU A 34 -2.83 -5.96 -19.46
C LEU A 34 -3.25 -4.53 -19.80
N VAL A 35 -4.29 -4.35 -20.63
CA VAL A 35 -4.73 -3.04 -21.08
C VAL A 35 -6.25 -2.94 -21.15
N MET A 36 -6.77 -1.73 -21.00
CA MET A 36 -8.12 -1.35 -21.39
C MET A 36 -8.06 -0.44 -22.60
N VAL A 37 -8.97 -0.64 -23.55
CA VAL A 37 -9.07 0.20 -24.76
C VAL A 37 -10.42 0.87 -24.80
N ILE A 38 -10.40 2.19 -25.04
CA ILE A 38 -11.58 3.03 -25.15
C ILE A 38 -11.57 3.65 -26.55
N GLU A 39 -12.72 3.62 -27.24
CA GLU A 39 -12.87 4.33 -28.51
C GLU A 39 -13.11 5.82 -28.22
N GLU A 40 -12.15 6.67 -28.58
CA GLU A 40 -12.33 8.12 -28.52
C GLU A 40 -13.21 8.58 -29.70
N GLN A 41 -14.30 9.29 -29.40
CA GLN A 41 -15.24 9.79 -30.40
C GLN A 41 -14.75 11.09 -31.03
N THR A 42 -13.77 10.97 -31.94
CA THR A 42 -13.27 12.07 -32.76
C THR A 42 -14.02 12.14 -34.10
N GLN A 43 -14.28 13.35 -34.62
CA GLN A 43 -14.92 13.54 -35.93
C GLN A 43 -13.93 13.23 -37.07
N GLY A 44 -14.36 12.46 -38.08
CA GLY A 44 -13.53 12.08 -39.23
C GLY A 44 -13.90 10.70 -39.80
N SER A 45 -13.42 10.39 -41.01
CA SER A 45 -13.56 9.08 -41.62
C SER A 45 -12.73 8.01 -40.88
N LEU A 46 -13.06 6.73 -41.06
CA LEU A 46 -12.29 5.64 -40.45
C LEU A 46 -10.80 5.70 -40.82
N ALA A 47 -10.49 6.07 -42.06
CA ALA A 47 -9.10 6.17 -42.53
C ALA A 47 -8.30 7.27 -41.83
N GLU A 48 -8.94 8.37 -41.43
CA GLU A 48 -8.31 9.49 -40.72
C GLU A 48 -8.15 9.23 -39.22
N ARG A 49 -9.01 8.37 -38.65
CA ARG A 49 -9.00 7.98 -37.23
C ARG A 49 -8.16 6.74 -36.95
N MET A 50 -7.73 6.02 -37.99
CA MET A 50 -6.97 4.80 -37.83
C MET A 50 -5.56 5.12 -37.33
N PRO A 51 -5.14 4.58 -36.17
CA PRO A 51 -3.75 4.66 -35.77
C PRO A 51 -2.87 4.01 -36.83
N GLU A 52 -1.69 4.58 -37.05
CA GLU A 52 -0.68 3.99 -37.93
C GLU A 52 -0.34 2.56 -37.49
N ALA A 53 -0.13 1.67 -38.45
CA ALA A 53 0.29 0.33 -38.13
C ALA A 53 1.70 0.37 -37.54
N GLY A 54 1.82 0.05 -36.26
CA GLY A 54 3.10 0.14 -35.56
C GLY A 54 3.07 -0.35 -34.13
N THR A 55 4.21 -0.20 -33.47
CA THR A 55 4.39 -0.53 -32.06
C THR A 55 4.23 0.73 -31.23
N TYR A 56 3.29 0.69 -30.27
CA TYR A 56 3.02 1.80 -29.37
C TYR A 56 3.55 1.48 -27.97
N PHE A 57 4.32 2.42 -27.39
CA PHE A 57 4.77 2.33 -26.01
C PHE A 57 3.76 3.02 -25.10
N ILE A 58 3.02 2.24 -24.33
CA ILE A 58 2.07 2.73 -23.32
C ILE A 58 2.84 2.94 -22.02
N ARG A 59 2.87 4.17 -21.51
CA ARG A 59 3.43 4.43 -20.18
C ARG A 59 2.43 3.94 -19.14
N HIS A 60 2.83 2.95 -18.36
CA HIS A 60 2.12 2.61 -17.13
C HIS A 60 2.24 3.80 -16.17
N GLN A 61 1.12 4.41 -15.81
CA GLN A 61 1.09 5.23 -14.60
C GLN A 61 1.05 4.25 -13.45
N GLU A 62 2.15 4.16 -12.69
CA GLU A 62 2.10 3.48 -11.41
C GLU A 62 0.92 4.08 -10.63
N PRO A 63 0.05 3.25 -10.04
CA PRO A 63 -0.97 3.75 -9.13
C PRO A 63 -0.25 4.68 -8.16
N LYS A 64 -0.64 5.96 -8.16
CA LYS A 64 -0.17 6.88 -7.14
C LYS A 64 -0.57 6.22 -5.84
N ALA A 65 0.40 5.64 -5.11
CA ALA A 65 0.13 5.11 -3.80
C ALA A 65 -0.51 6.26 -3.05
N GLU A 66 -1.81 6.16 -2.77
CA GLU A 66 -2.42 6.98 -1.74
C GLU A 66 -1.65 6.56 -0.51
N GLY A 67 -0.62 7.35 -0.17
CA GLY A 67 0.28 7.03 0.90
C GLY A 67 -0.60 6.77 2.10
N LEU A 68 -0.49 5.56 2.67
CA LEU A 68 -1.09 5.29 3.96
C LEU A 68 -0.72 6.47 4.87
N PRO A 69 -1.67 7.05 5.60
CA PRO A 69 -1.40 8.21 6.43
C PRO A 69 -0.18 7.90 7.29
N LEU A 70 0.79 8.82 7.28
CA LEU A 70 2.03 8.68 8.03
C LEU A 70 1.64 8.48 9.50
N MET A 71 1.86 7.27 10.01
CA MET A 71 1.43 6.88 11.35
C MET A 71 2.18 7.73 12.38
N ARG A 72 1.45 8.42 13.26
CA ARG A 72 1.99 9.30 14.29
C ARG A 72 2.09 8.55 15.61
N VAL A 73 2.95 9.02 16.51
CA VAL A 73 3.06 8.47 17.88
C VAL A 73 1.72 8.47 18.61
N ASP A 74 0.88 9.48 18.38
CA ASP A 74 -0.43 9.57 19.04
C ASP A 74 -1.43 8.55 18.52
N ASP A 75 -1.27 8.03 17.30
CA ASP A 75 -2.11 6.95 16.78
C ASP A 75 -1.86 5.63 17.54
N PHE A 76 -0.63 5.41 18.02
CA PHE A 76 -0.31 4.29 18.90
C PHE A 76 -0.87 4.49 20.31
N ALA A 77 -0.83 5.70 20.84
CA ALA A 77 -1.41 6.00 22.14
C ALA A 77 -2.93 5.77 22.13
N GLY A 78 -3.60 6.38 21.15
CA GLY A 78 -5.05 6.36 21.02
C GLY A 78 -5.77 7.09 22.15
N ASP A 79 -7.03 6.75 22.32
CA ASP A 79 -7.95 7.33 23.30
C ASP A 79 -8.89 6.25 23.85
N VAL A 80 -9.15 6.30 25.16
CA VAL A 80 -10.02 5.34 25.87
C VAL A 80 -11.48 5.43 25.41
N SER A 81 -11.99 6.65 25.21
CA SER A 81 -13.38 6.91 24.78
C SER A 81 -13.62 6.41 23.36
N GLU A 82 -12.66 6.66 22.48
CA GLU A 82 -12.69 6.20 21.08
C GLU A 82 -12.29 4.73 20.92
N ARG A 83 -11.83 4.07 22.00
CA ARG A 83 -11.32 2.69 22.00
C ARG A 83 -10.29 2.45 20.92
N SER A 84 -9.37 3.39 20.80
CA SER A 84 -8.32 3.39 19.79
C SER A 84 -6.95 3.22 20.43
N GLY A 85 -5.98 2.79 19.62
CA GLY A 85 -4.60 2.60 20.06
C GLY A 85 -4.46 1.68 21.29
N MET A 86 -3.43 1.93 22.07
CA MET A 86 -3.14 1.16 23.29
C MET A 86 -4.06 1.53 24.46
N GLN A 87 -4.51 2.78 24.54
CA GLN A 87 -5.44 3.21 25.60
C GLN A 87 -6.80 2.51 25.52
N GLY A 88 -7.24 2.12 24.31
CA GLY A 88 -8.43 1.29 24.16
C GLY A 88 -8.33 -0.08 24.85
N LEU A 89 -7.13 -0.56 25.18
CA LEU A 89 -6.90 -1.84 25.86
C LEU A 89 -7.13 -1.78 27.38
N GLU A 90 -7.40 -0.61 27.95
CA GLU A 90 -7.68 -0.44 29.38
C GLU A 90 -8.95 -1.20 29.82
N ILE A 91 -9.94 -1.30 28.93
CA ILE A 91 -11.20 -2.02 29.21
C ILE A 91 -11.02 -3.55 29.11
N ALA A 92 -9.93 -4.01 28.51
CA ALA A 92 -9.67 -5.43 28.32
C ALA A 92 -8.87 -5.99 29.50
N ASP A 93 -9.59 -6.42 30.54
CA ASP A 93 -9.04 -6.98 31.79
C ASP A 93 -8.31 -8.33 31.58
N ASP A 94 -8.53 -8.99 30.44
CA ASP A 94 -7.89 -10.26 30.08
C ASP A 94 -6.52 -10.08 29.40
N VAL A 95 -6.17 -8.84 29.04
CA VAL A 95 -4.89 -8.51 28.42
C VAL A 95 -3.82 -8.37 29.49
N THR A 96 -2.96 -9.38 29.59
CA THR A 96 -1.84 -9.43 30.56
C THR A 96 -0.50 -8.99 29.96
N MET A 97 -0.44 -8.79 28.65
CA MET A 97 0.79 -8.39 27.95
C MET A 97 0.49 -7.51 26.74
N VAL A 98 1.38 -6.57 26.47
CA VAL A 98 1.30 -5.68 25.29
C VAL A 98 2.63 -5.66 24.55
N CYS A 99 2.57 -5.73 23.22
CA CYS A 99 3.72 -5.60 22.34
C CYS A 99 3.34 -4.82 21.08
N CYS A 100 4.31 -4.11 20.48
CA CYS A 100 4.11 -3.33 19.26
C CYS A 100 5.23 -3.63 18.24
N PRO A 101 5.28 -4.84 17.66
CA PRO A 101 6.36 -5.24 16.74
C PRO A 101 6.42 -4.38 15.47
N ASP A 102 5.29 -3.82 15.06
CA ASP A 102 5.17 -2.99 13.85
C ASP A 102 5.91 -1.66 13.95
N VAL A 103 6.12 -1.14 15.16
CA VAL A 103 6.96 0.06 15.40
C VAL A 103 8.37 -0.18 14.88
N MET A 104 8.88 -1.40 15.05
CA MET A 104 10.21 -1.80 14.62
C MET A 104 10.25 -2.16 13.14
N ALA A 105 9.19 -2.79 12.64
CA ALA A 105 9.07 -3.13 11.22
C ALA A 105 8.98 -1.89 10.32
N ASN A 106 8.29 -0.83 10.77
CA ASN A 106 8.11 0.42 10.02
C ASN A 106 9.11 1.53 10.39
N GLY A 107 9.88 1.36 11.46
CA GLY A 107 10.95 2.28 11.89
C GLY A 107 12.13 2.42 10.91
N GLY A 108 12.16 1.61 9.85
CA GLY A 108 13.10 1.77 8.74
C GLY A 108 12.73 2.84 7.71
N THR A 109 11.47 3.31 7.68
CA THR A 109 11.01 4.27 6.63
C THR A 109 10.04 5.37 7.10
N ALA A 110 9.35 5.22 8.24
CA ALA A 110 8.27 6.16 8.62
C ALA A 110 8.42 6.86 10.00
N LEU A 111 9.11 6.26 10.96
CA LEU A 111 9.28 6.81 12.33
C LEU A 111 10.76 7.06 12.63
N ASP A 112 11.07 8.21 13.24
CA ASP A 112 12.40 8.49 13.76
C ASP A 112 12.66 7.78 15.10
N LYS A 113 13.92 7.79 15.57
CA LYS A 113 14.29 7.14 16.84
C LYS A 113 13.54 7.75 18.03
N ASP A 114 13.30 9.06 18.03
CA ASP A 114 12.59 9.74 19.12
C ASP A 114 11.12 9.32 19.19
N ALA A 115 10.47 9.12 18.03
CA ALA A 115 9.12 8.59 17.94
C ALA A 115 9.05 7.13 18.41
N ILE A 116 10.02 6.30 18.03
CA ILE A 116 10.11 4.91 18.55
C ILE A 116 10.21 4.94 20.07
N LYS A 117 11.11 5.77 20.63
CA LYS A 117 11.27 5.93 22.09
C LYS A 117 9.98 6.42 22.73
N ALA A 118 9.30 7.38 22.13
CA ALA A 118 8.04 7.92 22.65
C ALA A 118 6.95 6.84 22.70
N VAL A 119 6.82 5.99 21.68
CA VAL A 119 5.86 4.86 21.70
C VAL A 119 6.23 3.86 22.80
N GLN A 120 7.50 3.49 22.91
CA GLN A 120 7.97 2.57 23.96
C GLN A 120 7.73 3.13 25.37
N LEU A 121 7.98 4.41 25.60
CA LEU A 121 7.67 5.08 26.87
C LEU A 121 6.16 5.10 27.16
N LYS A 122 5.31 5.28 26.15
CA LYS A 122 3.85 5.20 26.31
C LYS A 122 3.40 3.78 26.67
N MET A 123 4.02 2.74 26.10
CA MET A 123 3.76 1.34 26.49
C MET A 123 4.12 1.08 27.96
N ILE A 124 5.29 1.58 28.40
CA ILE A 124 5.72 1.48 29.80
C ILE A 124 4.71 2.19 30.70
N ALA A 125 4.38 3.44 30.40
CA ALA A 125 3.44 4.24 31.20
C ALA A 125 2.05 3.60 31.29
N LEU A 126 1.56 2.98 30.21
CA LEU A 126 0.30 2.23 30.25
C LEU A 126 0.37 1.06 31.24
N CYS A 127 1.44 0.27 31.18
CA CYS A 127 1.62 -0.86 32.08
C CYS A 127 1.83 -0.43 33.54
N GLU A 128 2.54 0.69 33.77
CA GLU A 128 2.70 1.29 35.09
C GLU A 128 1.36 1.79 35.67
N ASN A 129 0.52 2.40 34.83
CA ASN A 129 -0.78 2.93 35.25
C ASN A 129 -1.79 1.82 35.60
N LEU A 130 -1.83 0.75 34.80
CA LEU A 130 -2.81 -0.33 35.00
C LEU A 130 -2.32 -1.37 36.02
N GLY A 131 -1.00 -1.60 36.10
CA GLY A 131 -0.38 -2.45 37.13
C GLY A 131 -0.67 -3.95 37.01
N ASP A 132 -1.38 -4.38 35.97
CA ASP A 132 -1.85 -5.75 35.74
C ASP A 132 -1.21 -6.43 34.52
N ARG A 133 -0.38 -5.71 33.77
CA ARG A 133 0.16 -6.14 32.48
C ARG A 133 1.63 -5.80 32.27
N VAL A 134 2.27 -6.54 31.37
CA VAL A 134 3.71 -6.40 31.05
C VAL A 134 3.91 -5.93 29.60
N ALA A 135 4.73 -4.90 29.41
CA ALA A 135 5.16 -4.46 28.09
C ALA A 135 6.37 -5.28 27.60
N ILE A 136 6.31 -5.78 26.36
CA ILE A 136 7.45 -6.32 25.63
C ILE A 136 7.97 -5.24 24.68
N ILE A 137 9.24 -4.88 24.85
CA ILE A 137 9.89 -3.79 24.11
C ILE A 137 11.08 -4.35 23.34
N ASP A 138 11.09 -4.11 22.03
CA ASP A 138 12.15 -4.51 21.13
C ASP A 138 13.21 -3.41 20.96
N ALA A 139 14.45 -3.81 20.74
CA ALA A 139 15.55 -2.88 20.48
C ALA A 139 15.48 -2.28 19.06
N PRO A 140 15.72 -0.97 18.89
CA PRO A 140 15.84 -0.34 17.56
C PRO A 140 16.81 -1.07 16.63
N PRO A 141 16.53 -1.08 15.31
CA PRO A 141 17.44 -1.69 14.35
C PRO A 141 18.80 -0.99 14.37
N ASP A 142 19.83 -1.71 13.93
CA ASP A 142 21.20 -1.21 13.77
C ASP A 142 21.90 -0.73 15.05
N LEU A 143 21.45 -1.20 16.22
CA LEU A 143 22.15 -0.98 17.49
C LEU A 143 23.05 -2.16 17.87
N THR A 144 24.24 -1.85 18.39
CA THR A 144 25.11 -2.84 19.04
C THR A 144 24.59 -3.17 20.45
N PRO A 145 24.97 -4.32 21.06
CA PRO A 145 24.52 -4.66 22.40
C PRO A 145 24.79 -3.59 23.48
N GLN A 146 25.91 -2.86 23.37
CA GLN A 146 26.21 -1.77 24.29
C GLN A 146 25.23 -0.60 24.11
N GLN A 147 24.92 -0.24 22.87
CA GLN A 147 23.97 0.82 22.56
C GLN A 147 22.53 0.45 22.94
N VAL A 148 22.17 -0.84 22.90
CA VAL A 148 20.88 -1.32 23.42
C VAL A 148 20.82 -1.21 24.93
N SER A 149 21.94 -1.43 25.64
CA SER A 149 21.99 -1.22 27.09
C SER A 149 21.85 0.25 27.48
N ASP A 150 22.33 1.16 26.63
CA ASP A 150 22.26 2.61 26.87
C ASP A 150 20.91 3.22 26.45
N TRP A 151 20.13 2.50 25.64
CA TRP A 151 18.84 2.91 25.07
C TRP A 151 17.72 2.98 26.10
#